data_AF-A0A382KE26-F1
#
_entry.id   AF-A0A382KE26-F1
#
_cell.length_a   1.000
_cell.length_b   1.000
_cell.length_c   1.000
_cell.angle_alpha   90.00
_cell.angle_beta   90.00
_cell.angle_gamma   90.00
#
_symmetry.space_group_name_H-M   'P 1'
#
loop_
_entity.id
_entity.type
_entity.pdbx_description
1 polymer ?
#
loop_
_entity_poly.entity_id
_entity_poly.type
_entity_poly.pdbx_seq_one_letter_code
_entity_poly.pdbx_strand_id
1 'polypeptide(L)'
;MTRTQLVVFTRSTLRLLGICTAVLVVAFMSGCRNTTIPNGELERSTDFVATPATFVGSQECSTCHMQETQLWSSSHHDLAMQAANSDTVLANFDETTFTHFGVTSAFSKRNGEYFVRTEGQDGTLEQYPIAYTFGVDPLQQYLIEFPGGRVQALSIAWDSRPGDAGGQRWFHLYPDERITYDDPLHWTNHYQNWNFMCSECHSTNVDKNFIFDEDRYETTWSEIDVSCEACHGPASNHVAWAEAAAVTSEVNTDTSKGLTFGLKNAPAAWIIDIDTGLATRTPPREKRTEIETCARCHSR
;
A
#
# COMPACT_ATOMS: atom_id res chain seq x y z
N MET A 1 -37.56 -47.99 18.41
CA MET A 1 -37.28 -48.72 19.68
C MET A 1 -36.30 -49.83 19.37
N THR A 2 -35.01 -49.60 19.66
CA THR A 2 -33.99 -50.65 19.54
C THR A 2 -32.96 -50.37 20.63
N ARG A 3 -32.88 -51.30 21.58
CA ARG A 3 -32.22 -51.21 22.89
C ARG A 3 -30.71 -51.39 22.75
N THR A 4 -29.95 -50.44 23.28
CA THR A 4 -28.53 -50.56 23.58
C THR A 4 -28.32 -51.55 24.73
N GLN A 5 -27.52 -52.60 24.53
CA GLN A 5 -27.08 -53.49 25.62
C GLN A 5 -25.71 -53.05 26.14
N LEU A 6 -25.68 -52.67 27.43
CA LEU A 6 -24.45 -52.55 28.22
C LEU A 6 -23.93 -53.95 28.56
N VAL A 7 -22.63 -54.18 28.33
CA VAL A 7 -21.92 -55.36 28.83
C VAL A 7 -21.17 -54.97 30.10
N VAL A 8 -21.54 -55.59 31.22
CA VAL A 8 -20.89 -55.50 32.53
C VAL A 8 -19.85 -56.63 32.61
N PHE A 9 -18.58 -56.31 32.89
CA PHE A 9 -17.57 -57.31 33.22
C PHE A 9 -17.40 -57.44 34.74
N THR A 10 -17.72 -58.63 35.24
CA THR A 10 -17.54 -59.07 36.64
C THR A 10 -16.12 -59.52 36.92
N ARG A 11 -15.61 -59.16 38.11
CA ARG A 11 -14.34 -59.62 38.69
C ARG A 11 -14.49 -60.98 39.40
N SER A 12 -13.60 -61.92 39.12
CA SER A 12 -13.26 -63.11 39.93
C SER A 12 -12.17 -63.88 39.15
N THR A 13 -11.10 -64.45 39.68
CA THR A 13 -10.64 -64.77 41.04
C THR A 13 -9.16 -65.17 40.95
N LEU A 14 -8.44 -64.93 42.03
CA LEU A 14 -7.04 -65.25 42.31
C LEU A 14 -6.85 -66.74 42.64
N ARG A 15 -5.75 -67.40 42.21
CA ARG A 15 -4.70 -68.02 43.06
C ARG A 15 -3.82 -69.10 42.37
N LEU A 16 -2.50 -68.85 42.50
CA LEU A 16 -1.33 -69.71 42.83
C LEU A 16 -0.97 -70.98 42.04
N LEU A 17 0.25 -70.96 41.48
CA LEU A 17 1.45 -71.78 41.78
C LEU A 17 2.56 -71.26 40.82
N GLY A 18 3.86 -71.11 41.08
CA GLY A 18 4.79 -71.60 42.10
C GLY A 18 6.18 -71.63 41.45
N ILE A 19 7.03 -70.65 41.81
CA ILE A 19 8.51 -70.60 41.82
C ILE A 19 9.29 -71.62 40.96
N CYS A 20 10.04 -71.10 39.98
CA CYS A 20 11.37 -71.50 39.48
C CYS A 20 11.60 -70.60 38.25
N THR A 21 12.63 -69.77 38.07
CA THR A 21 14.05 -70.02 38.30
C THR A 21 14.72 -68.64 38.22
N ALA A 22 15.47 -68.27 39.27
CA ALA A 22 16.45 -67.21 39.20
C ALA A 22 17.57 -67.64 38.23
N VAL A 23 17.92 -66.76 37.28
CA VAL A 23 19.22 -66.58 36.57
C VAL A 23 18.90 -65.91 35.23
N LEU A 24 18.72 -64.58 35.25
CA LEU A 24 18.84 -63.67 34.09
C LEU A 24 18.72 -62.19 34.52
N VAL A 25 19.34 -61.82 35.66
CA VAL A 25 19.28 -60.46 36.24
C VAL A 25 20.61 -59.69 36.12
N VAL A 26 21.57 -60.12 35.29
CA VAL A 26 22.92 -59.46 35.25
C VAL A 26 23.33 -58.94 33.87
N ALA A 27 22.39 -58.60 32.98
CA ALA A 27 22.76 -58.05 31.66
C ALA A 27 21.89 -56.90 31.15
N PHE A 28 21.36 -56.04 32.02
CA PHE A 28 20.67 -54.81 31.60
C PHE A 28 20.85 -53.62 32.57
N MET A 29 22.05 -53.45 33.13
CA MET A 29 22.39 -52.33 34.03
C MET A 29 23.75 -51.68 33.68
N SER A 30 24.08 -51.54 32.39
CA SER A 30 25.27 -50.81 31.93
C SER A 30 24.98 -49.88 30.74
N GLY A 31 23.83 -49.20 30.73
CA GLY A 31 23.43 -48.34 29.61
C GLY A 31 22.86 -46.95 29.98
N CYS A 32 22.60 -46.66 31.25
CA CYS A 32 22.20 -45.32 31.67
C CYS A 32 23.40 -44.59 32.28
N ARG A 33 24.33 -44.15 31.42
CA ARG A 33 25.20 -43.04 31.83
C ARG A 33 24.31 -41.81 31.96
N ASN A 34 24.23 -41.30 33.18
CA ASN A 34 23.61 -40.03 33.50
C ASN A 34 24.48 -38.94 32.87
N THR A 35 24.29 -38.68 31.57
CA THR A 35 24.90 -37.55 30.91
C THR A 35 24.15 -36.32 31.41
N THR A 36 24.64 -35.73 32.50
CA THR A 36 24.37 -34.32 32.78
C THR A 36 24.84 -33.54 31.57
N ILE A 37 23.91 -33.19 30.69
CA ILE A 37 24.13 -32.18 29.66
C ILE A 37 24.49 -30.92 30.46
N PRO A 38 25.69 -30.34 30.27
CA PRO A 38 26.00 -29.07 30.90
C PRO A 38 24.90 -28.11 30.50
N ASN A 39 24.49 -27.21 31.40
CA ASN A 39 23.77 -26.00 30.99
C ASN A 39 24.76 -25.15 30.15
N GLY A 40 25.11 -25.64 28.95
CA GLY A 40 25.53 -24.81 27.86
C GLY A 40 24.31 -23.98 27.56
N GLU A 41 24.40 -22.73 27.98
CA GLU A 41 23.71 -21.59 27.40
C GLU A 41 23.33 -21.96 25.97
N LEU A 42 22.05 -22.29 25.78
CA LEU A 42 21.42 -22.08 24.49
C LEU A 42 21.52 -20.57 24.32
N GLU A 43 22.67 -20.11 23.82
CA GLU A 43 22.75 -18.84 23.12
C GLU A 43 21.76 -19.00 21.97
N ARG A 44 20.50 -18.68 22.29
CA ARG A 44 19.51 -18.32 21.32
C ARG A 44 20.18 -17.20 20.56
N SER A 45 20.74 -17.52 19.39
CA SER A 45 21.32 -16.55 18.48
C SER A 45 20.38 -15.35 18.44
N THR A 46 20.78 -14.28 19.11
CA THR A 46 20.10 -12.98 19.10
C THR A 46 20.45 -12.20 17.83
N ASP A 47 21.18 -12.83 16.91
CA ASP A 47 21.81 -12.20 15.76
C ASP A 47 21.07 -12.41 14.44
N PHE A 48 19.86 -12.99 14.45
CA PHE A 48 18.96 -12.78 13.32
C PHE A 48 18.33 -11.39 13.44
N VAL A 49 19.14 -10.35 13.22
CA VAL A 49 18.60 -9.06 12.77
C VAL A 49 17.98 -9.38 11.41
N ALA A 50 16.67 -9.62 11.40
CA ALA A 50 15.93 -9.75 10.16
C ALA A 50 16.27 -8.53 9.31
N THR A 51 16.86 -8.75 8.13
CA THR A 51 17.18 -7.67 7.20
C THR A 51 15.91 -6.85 6.98
N PRO A 52 15.93 -5.54 7.24
CA PRO A 52 14.78 -4.69 6.99
C PRO A 52 14.31 -4.90 5.55
N ALA A 53 13.02 -5.17 5.37
CA ALA A 53 12.48 -5.37 4.04
C ALA A 53 12.62 -4.09 3.22
N THR A 54 12.94 -4.24 1.94
CA THR A 54 13.06 -3.15 0.96
C THR A 54 11.98 -3.27 -0.10
N PHE A 55 11.66 -2.14 -0.73
CA PHE A 55 10.77 -2.08 -1.88
C PHE A 55 11.44 -2.71 -3.11
N VAL A 56 10.68 -3.48 -3.89
CA VAL A 56 11.17 -4.19 -5.08
C VAL A 56 10.47 -3.74 -6.37
N GLY A 57 9.37 -2.99 -6.26
CA GLY A 57 8.57 -2.47 -7.38
C GLY A 57 7.55 -3.46 -7.91
N SER A 58 6.45 -2.94 -8.48
CA SER A 58 5.35 -3.72 -9.06
C SER A 58 5.79 -4.73 -10.12
N GLN A 59 6.85 -4.41 -10.87
CA GLN A 59 7.37 -5.28 -11.93
C GLN A 59 7.78 -6.64 -11.38
N GLU A 60 8.36 -6.70 -10.18
CA GLU A 60 8.70 -7.96 -9.51
C GLU A 60 7.46 -8.77 -9.16
N CYS A 61 6.41 -8.09 -8.67
CA CYS A 61 5.13 -8.71 -8.33
C CYS A 61 4.47 -9.37 -9.56
N SER A 62 4.56 -8.72 -10.72
CA SER A 62 3.92 -9.16 -11.97
C SER A 62 4.40 -10.53 -12.46
N THR A 63 5.59 -10.97 -12.04
CA THR A 63 6.18 -12.25 -12.46
C THR A 63 5.42 -13.46 -11.91
N CYS A 64 4.80 -13.31 -10.73
CA CYS A 64 4.02 -14.36 -10.05
C CYS A 64 2.52 -14.02 -9.98
N HIS A 65 2.16 -12.74 -9.89
CA HIS A 65 0.80 -12.23 -9.66
C HIS A 65 0.16 -11.57 -10.89
N MET A 66 0.25 -12.25 -12.04
CA MET A 66 -0.21 -11.69 -13.32
C MET A 66 -1.67 -11.25 -13.33
N GLN A 67 -2.57 -12.00 -12.67
CA GLN A 67 -4.00 -11.67 -12.65
C GLN A 67 -4.27 -10.42 -11.82
N GLU A 68 -3.65 -10.32 -10.65
CA GLU A 68 -3.78 -9.15 -9.79
C GLU A 68 -3.16 -7.91 -10.44
N THR A 69 -1.98 -8.04 -11.07
CA THR A 69 -1.37 -6.95 -11.84
C THR A 69 -2.27 -6.49 -12.98
N GLN A 70 -2.94 -7.41 -13.68
CA GLN A 70 -3.88 -7.04 -14.74
C GLN A 70 -5.10 -6.26 -14.22
N LEU A 71 -5.58 -6.59 -13.01
CA LEU A 71 -6.70 -5.87 -12.38
C LEU A 71 -6.29 -4.51 -11.83
N TRP A 72 -5.06 -4.39 -11.33
CA TRP A 72 -4.50 -3.14 -10.84
C TRP A 72 -4.15 -2.19 -11.99
N SER A 73 -3.59 -2.72 -13.09
CA SER A 73 -3.28 -1.93 -14.28
C SER A 73 -4.55 -1.27 -14.82
N SER A 74 -4.47 0.01 -15.16
CA SER A 74 -5.59 0.90 -15.52
C SER A 74 -6.61 1.19 -14.42
N SER A 75 -6.39 0.74 -13.18
CA SER A 75 -7.19 1.18 -12.03
C SER A 75 -6.87 2.63 -11.68
N HIS A 76 -7.74 3.30 -10.91
CA HIS A 76 -7.47 4.67 -10.47
C HIS A 76 -6.22 4.80 -9.59
N HIS A 77 -5.73 3.70 -9.00
CA HIS A 77 -4.48 3.69 -8.25
C HIS A 77 -3.25 3.75 -9.17
N ASP A 78 -3.24 2.95 -10.24
CA ASP A 78 -2.22 2.98 -11.31
C ASP A 78 -2.25 4.30 -12.09
N LEU A 79 -3.45 4.86 -12.28
CA LEU A 79 -3.65 6.12 -13.00
C LEU A 79 -3.61 7.36 -12.09
N ALA A 80 -3.20 7.21 -10.82
CA ALA A 80 -3.24 8.31 -9.84
C ALA A 80 -2.32 9.47 -10.22
N MET A 81 -1.14 9.16 -10.79
CA MET A 81 -0.17 10.13 -11.30
C MET A 81 0.68 9.47 -12.38
N GLN A 82 0.86 10.15 -13.53
CA GLN A 82 1.68 9.62 -14.63
C GLN A 82 2.49 10.73 -15.29
N ALA A 83 3.66 10.40 -15.84
CA ALA A 83 4.41 11.33 -16.68
C ALA A 83 3.54 11.84 -17.83
N ALA A 84 3.56 13.15 -18.10
CA ALA A 84 2.77 13.75 -19.16
C ALA A 84 3.35 13.39 -20.53
N ASN A 85 2.59 12.66 -21.35
CA ASN A 85 2.94 12.28 -22.71
C ASN A 85 1.68 12.05 -23.57
N SER A 86 1.86 11.57 -24.81
CA SER A 86 0.75 11.32 -25.75
C SER A 86 -0.29 10.32 -25.27
N ASP A 87 0.11 9.43 -24.37
CA ASP A 87 -0.71 8.28 -23.97
C ASP A 87 -1.44 8.57 -22.65
N THR A 88 -0.96 9.54 -21.86
CA THR A 88 -1.46 9.83 -20.51
C THR A 88 -2.26 11.14 -20.43
N VAL A 89 -1.98 12.12 -21.29
CA VAL A 89 -2.68 13.41 -21.30
C VAL A 89 -4.05 13.28 -21.96
N LEU A 90 -5.11 13.48 -21.18
CA LEU A 90 -6.50 13.42 -21.65
C LEU A 90 -7.01 14.75 -22.22
N ALA A 91 -6.44 15.89 -21.79
CA ALA A 91 -6.94 17.19 -22.19
C ALA A 91 -6.51 17.62 -23.59
N ASN A 92 -7.28 18.56 -24.13
CA ASN A 92 -6.98 19.17 -25.40
C ASN A 92 -5.93 20.29 -25.28
N PHE A 93 -4.67 19.98 -25.61
CA PHE A 93 -3.55 20.93 -25.73
C PHE A 93 -3.30 21.41 -27.17
N ASP A 94 -4.29 21.32 -28.07
CA ASP A 94 -4.19 21.82 -29.45
C ASP A 94 -4.51 23.33 -29.51
N GLU A 95 -3.63 24.13 -28.90
CA GLU A 95 -3.71 25.61 -28.84
C GLU A 95 -5.06 26.12 -28.28
N THR A 96 -5.61 25.42 -27.29
CA THR A 96 -6.88 25.79 -26.65
C THR A 96 -6.67 26.89 -25.61
N THR A 97 -7.76 27.59 -25.27
CA THR A 97 -7.72 28.64 -24.24
C THR A 97 -8.88 28.48 -23.26
N PHE A 98 -8.67 28.97 -22.05
CA PHE A 98 -9.66 29.02 -20.99
C PHE A 98 -9.55 30.37 -20.27
N THR A 99 -10.67 31.05 -20.08
CA THR A 99 -10.71 32.36 -19.40
C THR A 99 -11.49 32.25 -18.10
N HIS A 100 -10.88 32.68 -17.00
CA HIS A 100 -11.47 32.71 -15.66
C HIS A 100 -11.19 34.07 -15.02
N PHE A 101 -12.24 34.79 -14.61
CA PHE A 101 -12.14 36.14 -14.01
C PHE A 101 -11.17 37.11 -14.72
N GLY A 102 -11.15 37.08 -16.06
CA GLY A 102 -10.33 37.98 -16.89
C GLY A 102 -8.89 37.52 -17.12
N VAL A 103 -8.45 36.42 -16.51
CA VAL A 103 -7.19 35.74 -16.82
C VAL A 103 -7.44 34.71 -17.91
N THR A 104 -6.71 34.79 -19.02
CA THR A 104 -6.78 33.82 -20.10
C THR A 104 -5.54 32.95 -20.10
N SER A 105 -5.73 31.66 -19.83
CA SER A 105 -4.70 30.63 -19.91
C SER A 105 -4.77 29.94 -21.27
N ALA A 106 -3.61 29.58 -21.82
CA ALA A 106 -3.49 28.90 -23.12
C ALA A 106 -2.74 27.58 -22.97
N PHE A 107 -3.24 26.53 -23.63
CA PHE A 107 -2.71 25.17 -23.53
C PHE A 107 -2.20 24.74 -24.90
N SER A 108 -0.94 24.35 -24.97
CA SER A 108 -0.27 24.03 -26.24
C SER A 108 0.59 22.77 -26.13
N LYS A 109 0.82 22.12 -27.26
CA LYS A 109 1.74 20.99 -27.39
C LYS A 109 2.81 21.30 -28.43
N ARG A 110 4.09 21.09 -28.09
CA ARG A 110 5.22 21.33 -29.00
C ARG A 110 6.25 20.23 -28.85
N ASN A 111 6.67 19.63 -29.96
CA ASN A 111 7.69 18.56 -29.99
C ASN A 111 7.38 17.37 -29.05
N GLY A 112 6.10 17.07 -28.81
CA GLY A 112 5.69 15.99 -27.90
C GLY A 112 5.52 16.43 -26.44
N GLU A 113 5.97 17.62 -26.06
CA GLU A 113 5.83 18.20 -24.73
C GLU A 113 4.60 19.08 -24.63
N TYR A 114 4.06 19.20 -23.42
CA TYR A 114 2.81 19.90 -23.11
C TYR A 114 3.11 21.14 -22.28
N PHE A 115 2.42 22.25 -22.58
CA PHE A 115 2.66 23.54 -21.95
C PHE A 115 1.35 24.23 -21.60
N VAL A 116 1.37 24.97 -20.48
CA VAL A 116 0.34 25.96 -20.15
C VAL A 116 0.98 27.34 -20.05
N ARG A 117 0.35 28.34 -20.66
CA ARG A 117 0.64 29.75 -20.40
C ARG A 117 -0.43 30.32 -19.48
N THR A 118 -0.09 30.71 -18.26
CA THR A 118 -1.04 31.14 -17.22
C THR A 118 -0.39 32.09 -16.22
N GLU A 119 -1.19 32.67 -15.32
CA GLU A 119 -0.71 33.59 -14.27
C GLU A 119 0.23 32.86 -13.30
N GLY A 120 1.43 33.41 -13.09
CA GLY A 120 2.50 32.83 -12.29
C GLY A 120 2.57 33.35 -10.86
N GLN A 121 3.73 33.20 -10.22
CA GLN A 121 3.97 33.59 -8.82
C GLN A 121 3.85 35.11 -8.56
N ASP A 122 4.02 35.94 -9.58
CA ASP A 122 4.02 37.40 -9.48
C ASP A 122 2.80 38.05 -10.15
N GLY A 123 1.81 37.25 -10.55
CA GLY A 123 0.63 37.74 -11.26
C GLY A 123 0.84 37.98 -12.76
N THR A 124 2.01 37.65 -13.31
CA THR A 124 2.27 37.78 -14.76
C THR A 124 2.02 36.48 -15.52
N LEU A 125 1.71 36.58 -16.81
CA LEU A 125 1.50 35.41 -17.65
C LEU A 125 2.82 34.80 -18.11
N GLU A 126 3.14 33.61 -17.61
CA GLU A 126 4.32 32.84 -17.95
C GLU A 126 3.94 31.51 -18.60
N GLN A 127 4.90 30.85 -19.25
CA GLN A 127 4.71 29.53 -19.86
C GLN A 127 5.43 28.46 -19.03
N TYR A 128 4.70 27.41 -18.68
CA TYR A 128 5.16 26.30 -17.85
C TYR A 128 5.04 24.97 -18.60
N PRO A 129 6.07 24.11 -18.55
CA PRO A 129 5.95 22.74 -19.00
C PRO A 129 5.08 21.93 -18.02
N ILE A 130 4.26 21.04 -18.55
CA ILE A 130 3.50 20.08 -17.76
C ILE A 130 4.37 18.83 -17.59
N ALA A 131 4.71 18.50 -16.34
CA ALA A 131 5.54 17.34 -16.02
C ALA A 131 4.70 16.08 -15.85
N TYR A 132 3.54 16.20 -15.20
CA TYR A 132 2.70 15.06 -14.85
C TYR A 132 1.21 15.32 -15.08
N THR A 133 0.51 14.24 -15.33
CA THR A 133 -0.95 14.12 -15.21
C THR A 133 -1.28 13.64 -13.79
N PHE A 134 -2.41 14.09 -13.25
CA PHE A 134 -2.81 13.78 -11.88
C PHE A 134 -4.31 13.49 -11.81
N GLY A 135 -4.64 12.24 -11.54
CA GLY A 135 -6.00 11.70 -11.66
C GLY A 135 -6.42 11.35 -13.10
N VAL A 136 -7.57 10.69 -13.21
CA VAL A 136 -8.10 10.15 -14.48
C VAL A 136 -9.60 10.40 -14.68
N ASP A 137 -10.43 10.23 -13.64
CA ASP A 137 -11.89 10.41 -13.68
C ASP A 137 -12.40 10.87 -12.31
N PRO A 138 -13.34 11.83 -12.22
CA PRO A 138 -14.00 12.54 -13.33
C PRO A 138 -13.18 13.72 -13.89
N LEU A 139 -11.95 13.90 -13.42
CA LEU A 139 -11.08 14.98 -13.84
C LEU A 139 -9.62 14.53 -13.90
N GLN A 140 -8.84 15.25 -14.70
CA GLN A 140 -7.39 15.19 -14.71
C GLN A 140 -6.82 16.58 -14.45
N GLN A 141 -6.01 16.70 -13.40
CA GLN A 141 -5.18 17.87 -13.13
C GLN A 141 -3.79 17.69 -13.75
N TYR A 142 -3.03 18.79 -13.78
CA TYR A 142 -1.69 18.83 -14.34
C TYR A 142 -0.70 19.41 -13.33
N LEU A 143 0.45 18.75 -13.20
CA LEU A 143 1.49 19.14 -12.25
C LEU A 143 2.67 19.77 -12.99
N ILE A 144 3.22 20.82 -12.37
CA ILE A 144 4.31 21.64 -12.91
C ILE A 144 5.46 21.62 -11.91
N GLU A 145 6.67 21.32 -12.39
CA GLU A 145 7.88 21.42 -11.60
C GLU A 145 8.36 22.88 -11.49
N PHE A 146 8.79 23.25 -10.29
CA PHE A 146 9.32 24.55 -9.94
C PHE A 146 10.73 24.41 -9.37
N PRO A 147 11.53 25.50 -9.38
CA PRO A 147 12.81 25.54 -8.67
C PRO A 147 12.67 25.11 -7.20
N GLY A 148 13.75 24.53 -6.65
CA GLY A 148 13.74 24.01 -5.28
C GLY A 148 12.96 22.69 -5.10
N GLY A 149 12.73 21.94 -6.19
CA GLY A 149 12.12 20.60 -6.16
C GLY A 149 10.61 20.59 -5.86
N ARG A 150 9.96 21.76 -5.92
CA ARG A 150 8.52 21.89 -5.74
C ARG A 150 7.80 21.36 -6.97
N VAL A 151 6.72 20.64 -6.73
CA VAL A 151 5.75 20.26 -7.76
C VAL A 151 4.43 20.91 -7.39
N GLN A 152 3.84 21.66 -8.31
CA GLN A 152 2.63 22.44 -8.09
C GLN A 152 1.47 21.89 -8.90
N ALA A 153 0.31 21.74 -8.26
CA ALA A 153 -0.93 21.32 -8.90
C ALA A 153 -1.67 22.52 -9.49
N LEU A 154 -1.88 22.52 -10.80
CA LEU A 154 -2.63 23.58 -11.47
C LEU A 154 -4.10 23.55 -11.02
N SER A 155 -4.67 24.71 -10.71
CA SER A 155 -6.09 24.87 -10.34
C SER A 155 -7.04 24.89 -11.55
N ILE A 156 -6.50 24.84 -12.77
CA ILE A 156 -7.25 24.58 -13.99
C ILE A 156 -7.11 23.09 -14.29
N ALA A 157 -8.24 22.39 -14.34
CA ALA A 157 -8.32 20.96 -14.55
C ALA A 157 -9.11 20.65 -15.82
N TRP A 158 -8.94 19.43 -16.32
CA TRP A 158 -9.72 18.89 -17.42
C TRP A 158 -10.83 17.99 -16.90
N ASP A 159 -12.06 18.25 -17.33
CA ASP A 159 -13.22 17.40 -17.08
C ASP A 159 -13.10 16.19 -18.03
N SER A 160 -12.65 15.04 -17.53
CA SER A 160 -12.35 13.86 -18.35
C SER A 160 -13.58 13.03 -18.66
N ARG A 161 -14.75 13.38 -18.08
CA ARG A 161 -16.01 12.71 -18.36
C ARG A 161 -16.37 12.78 -19.85
N PRO A 162 -17.21 11.86 -20.34
CA PRO A 162 -17.74 11.92 -21.69
C PRO A 162 -18.41 13.26 -22.02
N GLY A 163 -18.32 13.69 -23.28
CA GLY A 163 -18.87 14.98 -23.71
C GLY A 163 -20.41 15.06 -23.60
N ASP A 164 -21.12 13.95 -23.75
CA ASP A 164 -22.56 13.85 -23.53
C ASP A 164 -22.97 13.95 -22.05
N ALA A 165 -22.01 13.75 -21.13
CA ALA A 165 -22.15 14.05 -19.70
C ALA A 165 -21.68 15.47 -19.34
N GLY A 166 -21.34 16.31 -20.32
CA GLY A 166 -20.87 17.69 -20.14
C GLY A 166 -19.38 17.82 -19.83
N GLY A 167 -18.60 16.75 -20.01
CA GLY A 167 -17.15 16.76 -19.86
C GLY A 167 -16.41 17.21 -21.12
N GLN A 168 -15.15 16.77 -21.24
CA GLN A 168 -14.21 17.14 -22.31
C GLN A 168 -13.98 18.66 -22.41
N ARG A 169 -13.73 19.30 -21.27
CA ARG A 169 -13.52 20.76 -21.20
C ARG A 169 -12.61 21.17 -20.06
N TRP A 170 -11.94 22.31 -20.24
CA TRP A 170 -11.24 23.00 -19.16
C TRP A 170 -12.22 23.61 -18.16
N PHE A 171 -11.87 23.57 -16.88
CA PHE A 171 -12.58 24.27 -15.82
C PHE A 171 -11.63 24.65 -14.69
N HIS A 172 -12.04 25.63 -13.87
CA HIS A 172 -11.30 26.03 -12.67
C HIS A 172 -11.87 25.31 -11.44
N LEU A 173 -11.00 24.82 -10.55
CA LEU A 173 -11.42 24.14 -9.31
C LEU A 173 -12.16 25.06 -8.33
N TYR A 174 -11.90 26.37 -8.44
CA TYR A 174 -12.65 27.42 -7.75
C TYR A 174 -13.49 28.19 -8.77
N PRO A 175 -14.71 27.72 -9.13
CA PRO A 175 -15.47 28.25 -10.26
C PRO A 175 -16.08 29.63 -10.00
N ASP A 176 -16.36 29.96 -8.73
CA ASP A 176 -17.10 31.16 -8.35
C ASP A 176 -16.22 32.24 -7.70
N GLU A 177 -14.90 32.04 -7.70
CA GLU A 177 -13.94 32.91 -7.03
C GLU A 177 -12.68 33.14 -7.87
N ARG A 178 -12.14 34.37 -7.77
CA ARG A 178 -10.83 34.72 -8.30
C ARG A 178 -9.77 34.51 -7.22
N ILE A 179 -8.96 33.47 -7.39
CA ILE A 179 -7.78 33.23 -6.56
C ILE A 179 -6.60 33.97 -7.19
N THR A 180 -6.16 35.07 -6.58
CA THR A 180 -5.06 35.91 -7.08
C THR A 180 -3.70 35.38 -6.64
N TYR A 181 -2.61 35.82 -7.28
CA TYR A 181 -1.24 35.34 -7.00
C TYR A 181 -0.77 35.53 -5.54
N ASP A 182 -1.36 36.48 -4.81
CA ASP A 182 -1.10 36.74 -3.39
C ASP A 182 -1.94 35.88 -2.43
N ASP A 183 -2.88 35.10 -2.95
CA ASP A 183 -3.73 34.20 -2.17
C ASP A 183 -2.98 32.88 -1.84
N PRO A 184 -3.09 32.36 -0.61
CA PRO A 184 -2.53 31.05 -0.25
C PRO A 184 -3.03 29.87 -1.09
N LEU A 185 -4.23 29.95 -1.66
CA LEU A 185 -4.83 28.93 -2.53
C LEU A 185 -4.37 29.04 -3.99
N HIS A 186 -3.62 30.07 -4.36
CA HIS A 186 -3.08 30.19 -5.71
C HIS A 186 -2.23 28.97 -6.06
N TRP A 187 -2.32 28.50 -7.30
CA TRP A 187 -1.70 27.25 -7.76
C TRP A 187 -0.18 27.21 -7.59
N THR A 188 0.48 28.36 -7.46
CA THR A 188 1.93 28.46 -7.20
C THR A 188 2.30 28.47 -5.72
N ASN A 189 1.34 28.40 -4.80
CA ASN A 189 1.54 28.56 -3.35
C ASN A 189 1.39 27.23 -2.58
N HIS A 190 1.54 27.26 -1.26
CA HIS A 190 1.73 26.07 -0.42
C HIS A 190 0.56 25.09 -0.41
N TYR A 191 -0.68 25.57 -0.51
CA TYR A 191 -1.86 24.69 -0.48
C TYR A 191 -2.07 23.90 -1.79
N GLN A 192 -1.29 24.20 -2.82
CA GLN A 192 -1.31 23.51 -4.10
C GLN A 192 -0.02 22.70 -4.34
N ASN A 193 0.87 22.64 -3.33
CA ASN A 193 2.12 21.91 -3.41
C ASN A 193 1.92 20.40 -3.26
N TRP A 194 2.23 19.66 -4.32
CA TRP A 194 2.09 18.21 -4.37
C TRP A 194 3.01 17.50 -3.37
N ASN A 195 4.26 17.95 -3.19
CA ASN A 195 5.23 17.29 -2.32
C ASN A 195 4.69 17.16 -0.89
N PHE A 196 4.11 18.23 -0.35
CA PHE A 196 3.57 18.25 1.01
C PHE A 196 2.19 17.62 1.10
N MET A 197 1.28 17.99 0.18
CA MET A 197 -0.15 17.71 0.29
C MET A 197 -0.54 16.33 -0.23
N CYS A 198 0.10 15.88 -1.32
CA CYS A 198 -0.44 14.84 -2.20
C CYS A 198 0.46 13.62 -2.36
N SER A 199 1.78 13.82 -2.40
CA SER A 199 2.79 12.82 -2.80
C SER A 199 2.62 11.47 -2.09
N GLU A 200 2.54 11.50 -0.77
CA GLU A 200 2.39 10.31 0.10
C GLU A 200 1.20 9.43 -0.26
N CYS A 201 0.14 10.02 -0.81
CA CYS A 201 -1.10 9.31 -1.16
C CYS A 201 -1.23 8.96 -2.64
N HIS A 202 -0.39 9.53 -3.48
CA HIS A 202 -0.48 9.39 -4.93
C HIS A 202 0.79 8.80 -5.55
N SER A 203 1.74 8.36 -4.72
CA SER A 203 2.99 7.69 -5.11
C SER A 203 3.37 6.64 -4.07
N THR A 204 4.32 5.76 -4.40
CA THR A 204 4.72 4.64 -3.54
C THR A 204 6.10 4.87 -2.92
N ASN A 205 6.20 4.60 -1.61
CA ASN A 205 7.44 4.76 -0.82
C ASN A 205 8.05 6.16 -0.93
N VAL A 206 7.23 7.17 -0.66
CA VAL A 206 7.64 8.56 -0.78
C VAL A 206 8.48 8.98 0.44
N ASP A 207 9.63 9.59 0.17
CA ASP A 207 10.31 10.44 1.13
C ASP A 207 10.24 11.89 0.64
N LYS A 208 9.66 12.78 1.45
CA LYS A 208 9.52 14.19 1.09
C LYS A 208 10.88 14.89 1.03
N ASN A 209 11.84 14.48 1.86
CA ASN A 209 13.17 15.08 2.04
C ASN A 209 13.14 16.62 1.97
N PHE A 210 12.35 17.26 2.84
CA PHE A 210 12.31 18.72 2.90
C PHE A 210 13.51 19.25 3.66
N ILE A 211 14.30 20.11 3.01
CA ILE A 211 15.46 20.78 3.58
C ILE A 211 15.00 22.16 4.08
N PHE A 212 14.76 22.26 5.39
CA PHE A 212 14.15 23.45 6.01
C PHE A 212 14.92 24.74 5.75
N ASP A 213 16.25 24.72 5.90
CA ASP A 213 17.09 25.93 5.76
C ASP A 213 17.17 26.43 4.30
N GLU A 214 16.89 25.57 3.33
CA GLU A 214 16.92 25.88 1.89
C GLU A 214 15.52 26.08 1.28
N ASP A 215 14.46 25.86 2.06
CA ASP A 215 13.06 25.88 1.61
C ASP A 215 12.81 25.04 0.33
N ARG A 216 13.44 23.86 0.30
CA ARG A 216 13.54 22.98 -0.86
C ARG A 216 13.11 21.55 -0.55
N TYR A 217 12.54 20.89 -1.55
CA TYR A 217 12.26 19.46 -1.52
C TYR A 217 13.30 18.68 -2.31
N GLU A 218 13.70 17.52 -1.80
CA GLU A 218 14.39 16.46 -2.55
C GLU A 218 13.52 15.20 -2.58
N THR A 219 12.23 15.39 -2.90
CA THR A 219 11.25 14.31 -2.81
C THR A 219 11.63 13.15 -3.73
N THR A 220 11.67 11.95 -3.16
CA THR A 220 11.90 10.70 -3.88
C THR A 220 10.74 9.74 -3.66
N TRP A 221 10.57 8.80 -4.59
CA TRP A 221 9.58 7.73 -4.52
C TRP A 221 10.12 6.50 -5.23
N SER A 222 9.61 5.32 -4.91
CA SER A 222 9.93 4.08 -5.63
C SER A 222 9.12 3.95 -6.90
N GLU A 223 7.83 4.32 -6.86
CA GLU A 223 6.94 4.30 -8.03
C GLU A 223 6.05 5.55 -8.01
N ILE A 224 5.76 6.08 -9.20
CA ILE A 224 5.13 7.40 -9.38
C ILE A 224 3.68 7.43 -8.91
N ASP A 225 3.02 6.26 -8.86
CA ASP A 225 1.61 6.07 -8.57
C ASP A 225 1.38 5.21 -7.30
N VAL A 226 0.12 4.82 -7.05
CA VAL A 226 -0.25 3.93 -5.95
C VAL A 226 -0.11 2.47 -6.39
N SER A 227 1.10 1.93 -6.20
CA SER A 227 1.51 0.60 -6.62
C SER A 227 1.20 -0.48 -5.59
N CYS A 228 1.53 -1.74 -5.90
CA CYS A 228 1.35 -2.92 -5.06
C CYS A 228 1.88 -2.71 -3.64
N GLU A 229 3.11 -2.20 -3.51
CA GLU A 229 3.80 -2.06 -2.23
C GLU A 229 3.29 -0.85 -1.41
N ALA A 230 2.50 0.05 -1.99
CA ALA A 230 1.79 1.09 -1.23
C ALA A 230 0.77 0.46 -0.25
N CYS A 231 0.14 -0.65 -0.66
CA CYS A 231 -0.79 -1.40 0.17
C CYS A 231 -0.12 -2.58 0.90
N HIS A 232 0.81 -3.27 0.26
CA HIS A 232 1.40 -4.52 0.77
C HIS A 232 2.70 -4.32 1.55
N GLY A 233 3.26 -3.11 1.54
CA GLY A 233 4.55 -2.80 2.16
C GLY A 233 5.74 -3.34 1.34
N PRO A 234 6.96 -3.11 1.82
CA PRO A 234 8.18 -3.60 1.16
C PRO A 234 8.19 -5.12 1.10
N ALA A 235 8.43 -5.67 -0.09
CA ALA A 235 8.22 -7.09 -0.39
C ALA A 235 9.51 -7.90 -0.60
N SER A 236 10.71 -7.35 -0.40
CA SER A 236 11.97 -8.10 -0.61
C SER A 236 12.03 -9.44 0.14
N ASN A 237 11.55 -9.47 1.39
CA ASN A 237 11.50 -10.69 2.20
C ASN A 237 10.41 -11.66 1.72
N HIS A 238 9.33 -11.15 1.14
CA HIS A 238 8.27 -11.94 0.52
C HIS A 238 8.76 -12.63 -0.76
N VAL A 239 9.52 -11.92 -1.60
CA VAL A 239 10.14 -12.46 -2.81
C VAL A 239 11.11 -13.58 -2.43
N ALA A 240 12.04 -13.32 -1.48
CA ALA A 240 12.99 -14.33 -1.02
C ALA A 240 12.29 -15.55 -0.41
N TRP A 241 11.19 -15.34 0.32
CA TRP A 241 10.35 -16.42 0.84
C TRP A 241 9.74 -17.27 -0.29
N ALA A 242 9.21 -16.63 -1.34
CA ALA A 242 8.57 -17.32 -2.46
C ALA A 242 9.57 -18.13 -3.28
N GLU A 243 10.75 -17.57 -3.56
CA GLU A 243 11.85 -18.25 -4.24
C GLU A 243 12.32 -19.48 -3.47
N ALA A 244 12.54 -19.35 -2.16
CA ALA A 244 12.92 -20.47 -1.31
C ALA A 244 11.85 -21.57 -1.32
N ALA A 245 10.57 -21.19 -1.18
CA ALA A 245 9.44 -22.12 -1.19
C ALA A 245 9.27 -22.85 -2.53
N ALA A 246 9.72 -22.27 -3.65
CA ALA A 246 9.68 -22.92 -4.96
C ALA A 246 10.72 -24.03 -5.12
N VAL A 247 11.83 -23.97 -4.38
CA VAL A 247 12.99 -24.88 -4.53
C VAL A 247 13.06 -25.93 -3.41
N THR A 248 12.57 -25.62 -2.22
CA THR A 248 12.60 -26.54 -1.07
C THR A 248 11.31 -27.34 -0.89
N SER A 249 11.45 -28.60 -0.47
CA SER A 249 10.33 -29.44 0.01
C SER A 249 10.11 -29.31 1.53
N GLU A 250 10.91 -28.48 2.21
CA GLU A 250 10.76 -28.24 3.64
C GLU A 250 9.46 -27.49 3.94
N VAL A 251 8.80 -27.87 5.03
CA VAL A 251 7.58 -27.20 5.49
C VAL A 251 7.98 -25.82 6.01
N ASN A 252 7.74 -24.78 5.21
CA ASN A 252 7.85 -23.41 5.68
C ASN A 252 6.72 -23.11 6.66
N THR A 253 7.07 -22.80 7.92
CA THR A 253 6.12 -22.51 8.99
C THR A 253 5.80 -21.03 9.14
N ASP A 254 6.43 -20.16 8.33
CA ASP A 254 6.16 -18.73 8.35
C ASP A 254 4.80 -18.43 7.69
N THR A 255 3.81 -18.19 8.55
CA THR A 255 2.45 -17.83 8.13
C THR A 255 2.34 -16.43 7.53
N SER A 256 3.34 -15.56 7.73
CA SER A 256 3.38 -14.21 7.13
C SER A 256 3.81 -14.25 5.67
N LYS A 257 4.43 -15.35 5.23
CA LYS A 257 4.99 -15.51 3.89
C LYS A 257 6.03 -14.43 3.56
N GLY A 258 6.82 -14.00 4.53
CA GLY A 258 7.79 -12.91 4.37
C GLY A 258 7.19 -11.51 4.21
N LEU A 259 5.87 -11.32 4.32
CA LEU A 259 5.26 -9.99 4.30
C LEU A 259 5.50 -9.24 5.62
N THR A 260 5.81 -7.96 5.53
CA THR A 260 6.01 -7.09 6.71
C THR A 260 4.74 -6.96 7.55
N PHE A 261 3.56 -7.00 6.91
CA PHE A 261 2.27 -7.03 7.56
C PHE A 261 1.21 -7.65 6.64
N GLY A 262 0.08 -8.09 7.23
CA GLY A 262 -1.07 -8.57 6.47
C GLY A 262 -2.28 -7.67 6.67
N LEU A 263 -2.96 -7.30 5.59
CA LEU A 263 -4.18 -6.47 5.64
C LEU A 263 -5.37 -7.24 6.22
N LYS A 264 -5.52 -8.52 5.87
CA LYS A 264 -6.66 -9.34 6.26
C LYS A 264 -6.77 -9.51 7.78
N ASN A 265 -7.94 -9.14 8.30
CA ASN A 265 -8.35 -9.42 9.68
C ASN A 265 -9.00 -10.81 9.79
N ALA A 266 -9.03 -11.35 11.01
CA ALA A 266 -9.85 -12.53 11.29
C ALA A 266 -11.33 -12.25 10.98
N PRO A 267 -12.07 -13.23 10.42
CA PRO A 267 -13.51 -13.11 10.21
C PRO A 267 -14.23 -12.66 11.48
N ALA A 268 -15.25 -11.82 11.34
CA ALA A 268 -16.04 -11.35 12.47
C ALA A 268 -17.50 -11.16 12.07
N ALA A 269 -18.37 -11.20 13.07
CA ALA A 269 -19.79 -10.88 12.95
C ALA A 269 -20.09 -9.55 13.64
N TRP A 270 -21.09 -8.83 13.14
CA TRP A 270 -21.69 -7.71 13.85
C TRP A 270 -22.93 -8.22 14.59
N ILE A 271 -22.87 -8.20 15.91
CA ILE A 271 -23.96 -8.64 16.77
C ILE A 271 -24.67 -7.39 17.28
N ILE A 272 -25.96 -7.25 16.95
CA ILE A 272 -26.79 -6.17 17.47
C ILE A 272 -27.23 -6.55 18.87
N ASP A 273 -26.88 -5.70 19.83
CA ASP A 273 -27.42 -5.77 21.19
C ASP A 273 -28.89 -5.35 21.17
N ILE A 274 -29.78 -6.21 21.65
CA ILE A 274 -31.23 -6.02 21.52
C ILE A 274 -31.77 -4.91 22.44
N ASP A 275 -31.10 -4.65 23.56
CA ASP A 275 -31.54 -3.69 24.56
C ASP A 275 -31.12 -2.26 24.20
N THR A 276 -29.92 -2.12 23.63
CA THR A 276 -29.33 -0.84 23.24
C THR A 276 -29.49 -0.52 21.75
N GLY A 277 -29.75 -1.53 20.91
CA GLY A 277 -29.76 -1.41 19.45
C GLY A 277 -28.37 -1.24 18.82
N LEU A 278 -27.29 -1.28 19.61
CA LEU A 278 -25.93 -1.03 19.13
C LEU A 278 -25.29 -2.32 18.59
N ALA A 279 -24.66 -2.21 17.42
CA ALA A 279 -23.91 -3.32 16.82
C ALA A 279 -22.47 -3.38 17.37
N THR A 280 -22.04 -4.56 17.81
CA THR A 280 -20.66 -4.82 18.26
C THR A 280 -20.00 -5.87 17.38
N ARG A 281 -18.77 -5.58 16.92
CA ARG A 281 -17.95 -6.53 16.16
C ARG A 281 -17.41 -7.62 17.10
N THR A 282 -17.70 -8.88 16.79
CA THR A 282 -17.26 -10.06 17.56
C THR A 282 -16.54 -11.06 16.65
N PRO A 283 -15.30 -11.45 16.96
CA PRO A 283 -14.47 -10.92 18.05
C PRO A 283 -14.09 -9.44 17.80
N PRO A 284 -13.67 -8.71 18.86
CA PRO A 284 -13.10 -7.38 18.69
C PRO A 284 -11.96 -7.38 17.68
N ARG A 285 -11.73 -6.24 17.02
CA ARG A 285 -10.66 -6.12 16.03
C ARG A 285 -9.30 -6.10 16.73
N GLU A 286 -8.38 -6.97 16.30
CA GLU A 286 -7.05 -7.11 16.89
C GLU A 286 -6.02 -6.14 16.27
N LYS A 287 -6.12 -5.85 14.97
CA LYS A 287 -5.22 -4.94 14.25
C LYS A 287 -5.98 -4.00 13.33
N ARG A 288 -5.44 -2.81 13.09
CA ARG A 288 -6.04 -1.77 12.24
C ARG A 288 -5.29 -1.55 10.92
N THR A 289 -4.32 -2.39 10.60
CA THR A 289 -3.41 -2.21 9.45
C THR A 289 -4.12 -1.81 8.17
N GLU A 290 -5.16 -2.52 7.74
CA GLU A 290 -5.96 -2.17 6.55
C GLU A 290 -6.50 -0.74 6.58
N ILE A 291 -7.03 -0.30 7.73
CA ILE A 291 -7.55 1.07 7.89
C ILE A 291 -6.40 2.07 7.88
N GLU A 292 -5.32 1.80 8.61
CA GLU A 292 -4.18 2.71 8.66
C GLU A 292 -3.44 2.80 7.30
N THR A 293 -3.55 1.78 6.45
CA THR A 293 -3.04 1.79 5.07
C THR A 293 -3.95 2.63 4.16
N CYS A 294 -5.26 2.40 4.17
CA CYS A 294 -6.16 3.00 3.19
C CYS A 294 -6.72 4.37 3.62
N ALA A 295 -7.06 4.56 4.91
CA ALA A 295 -7.79 5.74 5.36
C ALA A 295 -6.97 7.03 5.24
N ARG A 296 -5.63 6.95 5.33
CA ARG A 296 -4.73 8.11 5.20
C ARG A 296 -4.93 8.90 3.90
N CYS A 297 -5.46 8.24 2.87
CA CYS A 297 -5.68 8.83 1.55
C CYS A 297 -7.16 8.99 1.21
N HIS A 298 -8.04 8.14 1.75
CA HIS A 298 -9.47 8.15 1.42
C HIS A 298 -10.39 8.74 2.50
N SER A 299 -9.85 9.17 3.65
CA SER A 299 -10.61 9.84 4.70
C SER A 299 -10.27 11.32 4.85
N ARG A 300 -9.71 11.94 3.80
CA ARG A 300 -9.32 13.35 3.77
C ARG A 300 -10.51 14.26 3.50
#